data_AF-A0A379XYD5-F1
#
_entry.id   AF-A0A379XYD5-F1
#
_cell.length_a   1.000
_cell.length_b   1.000
_cell.length_c   1.000
_cell.angle_alpha   90.00
_cell.angle_beta   90.00
_cell.angle_gamma   90.00
#
_symmetry.space_group_name_H-M   'P 1'
#
loop_
_entity.id
_entity.type
_entity.pdbx_description
1 polymer ?
#
loop_
_entity_poly.entity_id
_entity_poly.type
_entity_poly.pdbx_seq_one_letter_code
_entity_poly.pdbx_strand_id
1 'polypeptide(L)'
;MSEQQIDWDLALIQKYNYSGPRYTSYPTALEFSEDFEDAAFLQAVARYPERPLSLYVHIPFCHKLCYFCGCNKIVTRQQHKADQYLDAL
;
A
#
# COMPACT_ATOMS: atom_id res chain seq x y z
N MET A 1 -19.54 30.21 4.83
CA MET A 1 -18.73 30.30 3.61
C MET A 1 -17.33 29.83 3.99
N SER A 2 -16.92 28.66 3.52
CA SER A 2 -15.62 28.07 3.87
C SER A 2 -14.53 28.89 3.19
N GLU A 3 -13.76 29.65 3.95
CA GLU A 3 -12.55 30.32 3.47
C GLU A 3 -11.55 29.27 2.99
N GLN A 4 -10.98 29.47 1.80
CA GLN A 4 -9.91 28.61 1.30
C GLN A 4 -8.65 28.85 2.14
N GLN A 5 -8.26 27.84 2.90
CA GLN A 5 -7.08 27.84 3.77
C GLN A 5 -5.75 27.70 2.99
N ILE A 6 -5.81 27.47 1.69
CA ILE A 6 -4.64 27.26 0.82
C ILE A 6 -4.42 28.51 -0.01
N ASP A 7 -3.22 29.09 0.09
CA ASP A 7 -2.74 30.09 -0.85
C ASP A 7 -2.16 29.40 -2.08
N TRP A 8 -2.69 29.70 -3.26
CA TRP A 8 -2.30 29.06 -4.51
C TRP A 8 -1.11 29.78 -5.13
N ASP A 9 0.09 29.23 -4.94
CA ASP A 9 1.31 29.72 -5.57
C ASP A 9 1.72 28.83 -6.76
N LEU A 10 1.37 29.26 -7.97
CA LEU A 10 1.70 28.54 -9.20
C LEU A 10 3.22 28.42 -9.42
N ALA A 11 4.00 29.43 -9.03
CA ALA A 11 5.45 29.41 -9.24
C ALA A 11 6.12 28.36 -8.34
N LEU A 12 5.69 28.25 -7.09
CA LEU A 12 6.15 27.20 -6.17
C LEU A 12 5.73 25.81 -6.65
N ILE A 13 4.48 25.64 -7.09
CA ILE A 13 4.00 24.36 -7.62
C ILE A 13 4.86 23.94 -8.81
N GLN A 14 5.10 24.84 -9.76
CA GLN A 14 5.94 24.54 -10.93
C GLN A 14 7.39 24.23 -10.55
N LYS A 15 7.96 24.93 -9.54
CA LYS A 15 9.32 24.68 -9.03
C LYS A 15 9.48 23.27 -8.46
N TYR A 16 8.46 22.74 -7.78
CA TYR A 16 8.51 21.43 -7.11
C TYR A 16 7.73 20.30 -7.82
N ASN A 17 7.25 20.54 -9.04
CA ASN A 17 6.53 19.55 -9.85
C ASN A 17 7.51 18.54 -10.51
N TYR A 18 8.19 17.74 -9.70
CA TYR A 18 9.04 16.64 -10.14
C TYR A 18 8.59 15.32 -9.50
N SER A 19 8.98 14.20 -10.11
CA SER A 19 8.71 12.88 -9.56
C SER A 19 9.46 12.69 -8.25
N GLY A 20 8.73 12.63 -7.14
CA GLY A 20 9.27 12.40 -5.80
C GLY A 20 9.00 10.99 -5.28
N PRO A 21 9.70 10.56 -4.21
CA PRO A 21 9.41 9.30 -3.55
C PRO A 21 8.00 9.32 -2.96
N ARG A 22 7.31 8.17 -3.02
CA ARG A 22 6.01 8.00 -2.36
C ARG A 22 6.25 7.68 -0.89
N TYR A 23 5.96 8.64 0.00
CA TYR A 23 6.03 8.44 1.45
C TYR A 23 4.79 7.71 1.98
N THR A 24 4.70 6.40 1.71
CA THR A 24 3.62 5.54 2.20
C THR A 24 3.87 5.01 3.63
N SER A 25 5.15 4.93 4.03
CA SER A 25 5.60 4.55 5.36
C SER A 25 6.98 5.14 5.63
N TYR A 26 7.39 5.14 6.90
CA TYR A 26 8.77 5.44 7.30
C TYR A 26 9.24 4.41 8.34
N PRO A 27 10.37 3.69 8.10
CA PRO A 27 11.16 3.68 6.87
C PRO A 27 10.35 3.21 5.63
N THR A 28 10.85 3.53 4.43
CA THR A 28 10.17 3.15 3.17
C THR A 28 10.38 1.65 2.87
N ALA A 29 9.61 1.09 1.95
CA ALA A 29 9.77 -0.30 1.52
C ALA A 29 11.14 -0.62 0.91
N LEU A 30 11.91 0.38 0.48
CA LEU A 30 13.29 0.19 0.01
C LEU A 30 14.23 -0.30 1.12
N GLU A 31 13.86 -0.08 2.38
CA GLU A 31 14.64 -0.48 3.56
C GLU A 31 14.20 -1.86 4.09
N PHE A 32 13.29 -2.57 3.41
CA PHE A 32 12.93 -3.93 3.80
C PHE A 32 14.09 -4.87 3.45
N SER A 33 14.48 -5.72 4.41
CA SER A 33 15.53 -6.72 4.25
C SER A 33 14.95 -8.13 4.41
N GLU A 34 15.50 -9.08 3.66
CA GLU A 34 15.24 -10.52 3.82
C GLU A 34 15.80 -11.07 5.14
N ASP A 35 16.66 -10.32 5.85
CA ASP A 35 17.16 -10.67 7.20
C ASP A 35 16.07 -10.56 8.29
N PHE A 36 14.91 -9.96 7.98
CA PHE A 36 13.78 -9.92 8.90
C PHE A 36 13.04 -11.26 8.87
N GLU A 37 13.36 -12.11 9.84
CA GLU A 37 12.83 -13.48 9.94
C GLU A 37 11.66 -13.62 10.94
N ASP A 38 11.07 -14.82 11.01
CA ASP A 38 9.94 -15.18 11.87
C ASP A 38 10.14 -14.80 13.35
N ALA A 39 11.36 -14.94 13.88
CA ALA A 39 11.66 -14.57 15.27
C ALA A 39 11.44 -13.07 15.52
N ALA A 40 11.82 -12.21 14.57
CA ALA A 40 11.61 -10.77 14.67
C ALA A 40 10.12 -10.42 14.54
N PHE A 41 9.38 -11.14 13.69
CA PHE A 41 7.93 -11.00 13.58
C PHE A 41 7.21 -11.33 14.89
N LEU A 42 7.52 -12.48 15.51
CA LEU A 42 6.93 -12.88 16.80
C LEU A 42 7.24 -11.88 17.92
N GLN A 43 8.46 -11.33 17.95
CA GLN A 43 8.83 -10.26 18.87
C GLN A 43 8.00 -8.98 18.65
N ALA A 44 7.69 -8.64 17.39
CA ALA A 44 6.86 -7.48 17.07
C ALA A 44 5.39 -7.68 17.51
N VAL A 45 4.84 -8.89 17.31
CA VAL A 45 3.48 -9.27 17.76
C VAL A 45 3.34 -9.14 19.28
N ALA A 46 4.33 -9.62 20.03
CA ALA A 46 4.30 -9.60 21.49
C ALA A 46 4.51 -8.20 22.11
N ARG A 47 4.94 -7.21 21.33
CA ARG A 47 5.39 -5.90 21.86
C ARG A 47 4.26 -5.06 22.45
N TYR A 48 3.05 -5.13 21.89
CA TYR A 48 1.90 -4.31 22.29
C TYR A 48 0.62 -5.15 22.33
N PRO A 49 0.46 -6.05 23.33
CA PRO A 49 -0.65 -7.00 23.37
C PRO A 49 -2.03 -6.33 23.47
N GLU A 50 -2.11 -5.14 24.06
CA GLU A 50 -3.36 -4.38 24.25
C GLU A 50 -3.69 -3.43 23.08
N ARG A 51 -2.86 -3.39 22.02
CA ARG A 51 -3.12 -2.49 20.89
C ARG A 51 -4.33 -2.98 20.09
N PRO A 52 -5.31 -2.10 19.78
CA PRO A 52 -6.41 -2.48 18.89
C PRO A 52 -5.90 -3.01 17.55
N LEU A 53 -6.47 -4.12 17.11
CA LEU A 53 -6.05 -4.81 15.89
C LEU A 53 -6.77 -4.24 14.66
N SER A 54 -6.00 -3.91 13.63
CA SER A 54 -6.51 -3.62 12.28
C SER A 54 -6.04 -4.72 11.34
N LEU A 55 -6.95 -5.23 10.51
CA LEU A 55 -6.69 -6.34 9.60
C LEU A 55 -6.71 -5.85 8.15
N TYR A 56 -5.78 -6.35 7.34
CA TYR A 56 -5.67 -6.08 5.91
C TYR A 56 -5.65 -7.40 5.14
N VAL A 57 -6.49 -7.52 4.11
CA VAL A 57 -6.50 -8.64 3.16
C VAL A 57 -6.34 -8.08 1.76
N HIS A 58 -5.36 -8.58 1.01
CA HIS A 58 -5.10 -8.14 -0.35
C HIS A 58 -5.90 -8.98 -1.36
N ILE A 59 -6.85 -8.40 -2.10
CA ILE A 59 -7.55 -9.11 -3.18
C ILE A 59 -6.96 -8.65 -4.54
N PRO A 60 -6.14 -9.47 -5.22
CA PRO A 60 -5.36 -8.99 -6.36
C PRO A 60 -6.14 -8.97 -7.69
N PHE A 61 -7.36 -9.49 -7.75
CA PHE A 61 -8.01 -9.78 -9.04
C PHE A 61 -8.74 -8.59 -9.65
N CYS A 62 -8.52 -8.36 -10.94
CA CYS A 62 -9.22 -7.35 -11.74
C CYS A 62 -9.82 -7.98 -13.00
N HIS A 63 -11.04 -7.58 -13.38
CA HIS A 63 -11.68 -8.10 -14.60
C HIS A 63 -11.09 -7.55 -15.91
N LYS A 64 -10.52 -6.35 -15.86
CA LYS A 64 -10.02 -5.63 -17.04
C LYS A 64 -8.71 -4.92 -16.70
N LEU A 65 -7.86 -4.79 -17.70
CA LEU A 65 -6.63 -4.01 -17.61
C LEU A 65 -6.95 -2.52 -17.74
N CYS A 66 -6.56 -1.75 -16.72
CA CYS A 66 -6.48 -0.29 -16.78
C CYS A 66 -5.02 0.09 -17.05
N TYR A 67 -4.74 0.76 -18.19
CA TYR A 67 -3.36 1.05 -18.60
C TYR A 67 -2.60 2.02 -17.68
N PHE A 68 -3.31 2.79 -16.85
CA PHE A 68 -2.70 3.67 -15.85
C PHE A 68 -2.41 2.98 -14.51
N CYS A 69 -2.86 1.74 -14.30
CA CYS A 69 -2.84 1.11 -12.98
C CYS A 69 -1.46 0.56 -12.61
N GLY A 70 -0.91 1.07 -11.49
CA GLY A 70 0.36 0.62 -10.90
C GLY A 70 0.22 -0.23 -9.63
N CYS A 71 -0.96 -0.81 -9.38
CA CYS A 71 -1.21 -1.62 -8.19
C CYS A 71 -0.60 -3.04 -8.32
N ASN A 72 -0.36 -3.70 -7.18
CA ASN A 72 -0.22 -5.16 -7.16
C ASN A 72 -1.59 -5.76 -7.51
N LYS A 73 -1.68 -6.37 -8.70
CA LYS A 73 -2.94 -6.89 -9.26
C LYS A 73 -2.69 -7.88 -10.39
N ILE A 74 -3.61 -8.84 -10.51
CA ILE A 74 -3.72 -9.87 -11.53
C ILE A 74 -4.99 -9.62 -12.35
N VAL A 75 -4.84 -9.31 -13.63
CA VAL A 75 -6.00 -9.18 -14.53
C VAL A 75 -6.36 -10.56 -15.04
N THR A 76 -7.57 -11.04 -14.74
CA THR A 76 -8.01 -12.38 -15.12
C THR A 76 -9.52 -12.46 -15.34
N ARG A 77 -9.93 -13.34 -16.26
CA ARG A 77 -11.33 -13.75 -16.45
C ARG A 77 -11.66 -15.09 -15.79
N GLN A 78 -10.64 -15.80 -15.30
CA GLN A 78 -10.77 -17.10 -14.65
C GLN A 78 -11.21 -16.89 -13.20
N GLN A 79 -12.51 -16.94 -12.94
CA GLN A 79 -13.06 -16.66 -11.61
C GLN A 79 -12.64 -17.73 -10.58
N HIS A 80 -12.43 -18.98 -10.98
CA HIS A 80 -11.96 -20.06 -10.10
C HIS A 80 -10.63 -19.76 -9.38
N LYS A 81 -9.83 -18.80 -9.89
CA LYS A 81 -8.62 -18.34 -9.21
C LYS A 81 -8.91 -17.58 -7.92
N ALA A 82 -10.08 -16.95 -7.82
CA ALA A 82 -10.52 -16.34 -6.58
C ALA A 82 -10.81 -17.42 -5.54
N ASP A 83 -11.46 -18.52 -5.92
CA ASP A 83 -11.74 -19.63 -5.01
C ASP A 83 -10.42 -20.25 -4.50
N GLN A 84 -9.49 -20.56 -5.41
CA GLN A 84 -8.14 -21.03 -5.06
C GLN A 84 -7.37 -20.05 -4.15
N TYR A 85 -7.60 -18.75 -4.31
CA TYR A 85 -6.97 -17.73 -3.48
C TYR A 85 -7.56 -17.73 -2.08
N LEU A 86 -8.89 -17.87 -1.95
CA LEU A 86 -9.55 -18.01 -0.66
C LEU A 86 -9.14 -19.30 0.06
N ASP A 87 -8.88 -20.39 -0.66
CA ASP A 87 -8.35 -21.64 -0.08
C ASP A 87 -6.93 -21.49 0.49
N ALA A 88 -6.15 -20.52 -0.02
CA ALA A 88 -4.77 -20.28 0.38
C ALA A 88 -4.62 -19.21 1.49
N LEU A 89 -5.67 -18.45 1.78
CA LEU A 89 -5.72 -17.48 2.87
C LEU A 89 -5.91 -18.18 4.22
#